data_AF-A0A958T2X2-F1
#
_entry.id   AF-A0A958T2X2-F1
#
_cell.length_a   1.000
_cell.length_b   1.000
_cell.length_c   1.000
_cell.angle_alpha   90.00
_cell.angle_beta   90.00
_cell.angle_gamma   90.00
#
_symmetry.space_group_name_H-M   'P 1'
#
loop_
_entity.id
_entity.type
_entity.pdbx_description
1 polymer ?
#
loop_
_entity_poly.entity_id
_entity_poly.type
_entity_poly.pdbx_seq_one_letter_code
_entity_poly.pdbx_strand_id
1 'polypeptide(L)'
;MKKISTLIFASILGGIITLSSYKLFFDRDQVVTTTSSGQSTPFLQTSNTGLTTTNALLANTPELTTAADKAVHSVVHVKNTAVVSAPMTLEDFFYGRQSQRAQVGTGSGVIISPDGYIITNNHVIDGARELSITLNDNRTFDAELIGTDPKTDIALLKIDADDDLPYAT
;
A
#
# COMPACT_ATOMS: atom_id res chain seq x y z
N MET A 1 13.11 -25.69 52.68
CA MET A 1 11.78 -26.05 52.13
C MET A 1 10.68 -25.03 52.45
N LYS A 2 10.57 -24.48 53.67
CA LYS A 2 9.52 -23.51 54.04
C LYS A 2 9.42 -22.26 53.13
N LYS A 3 10.56 -21.70 52.69
CA LYS A 3 10.59 -20.49 51.84
C LYS A 3 10.10 -20.72 50.39
N ILE A 4 10.32 -21.91 49.84
CA ILE A 4 9.89 -22.27 48.47
C ILE A 4 8.38 -22.52 48.43
N SER A 5 7.81 -23.12 49.49
CA SER A 5 6.36 -23.29 49.63
C SER A 5 5.62 -21.94 49.65
N THR A 6 6.17 -20.93 50.33
CA THR A 6 5.60 -19.57 50.33
C THR A 6 5.62 -18.93 48.94
N LEU A 7 6.70 -19.13 48.17
CA LEU A 7 6.80 -18.60 46.81
C LEU A 7 5.83 -19.27 45.84
N ILE A 8 5.66 -20.60 45.94
CA ILE A 8 4.69 -21.33 45.14
C ILE A 8 3.27 -20.84 45.47
N PHE A 9 2.94 -20.70 46.75
CA PHE A 9 1.64 -20.22 47.19
C PHE A 9 1.36 -18.78 46.73
N ALA A 10 2.35 -17.89 46.82
CA ALA A 10 2.24 -16.53 46.32
C ALA A 10 1.99 -16.48 44.80
N SER A 11 2.64 -17.35 44.01
CA SER A 11 2.42 -17.39 42.55
C SER A 11 1.03 -17.90 42.17
N ILE A 12 0.53 -18.94 42.87
CA ILE A 12 -0.80 -19.50 42.64
C ILE A 12 -1.87 -18.46 43.01
N LEU A 13 -1.70 -17.78 44.14
CA LEU A 13 -2.63 -16.76 44.59
C LEU A 13 -2.65 -15.56 43.63
N GLY A 14 -1.49 -15.15 43.13
CA GLY A 14 -1.38 -14.14 42.08
C GLY A 14 -2.18 -14.54 40.83
N GLY A 15 -1.95 -15.75 40.30
CA GLY A 15 -2.65 -16.25 39.11
C GLY A 15 -4.18 -16.33 39.28
N ILE A 16 -4.66 -16.75 40.46
CA ILE A 16 -6.10 -16.77 40.75
C ILE A 16 -6.68 -15.35 40.74
N ILE A 17 -6.00 -14.38 41.36
CA ILE A 17 -6.45 -12.99 41.40
C ILE A 17 -6.52 -12.38 39.99
N THR A 18 -5.51 -12.62 39.14
CA THR A 18 -5.53 -12.13 37.75
C THR A 18 -6.66 -12.77 36.95
N LEU A 19 -6.89 -14.07 37.09
CA LEU A 19 -7.92 -14.77 36.34
C LEU A 19 -9.34 -14.39 36.79
N SER A 20 -9.56 -14.25 38.11
CA SER A 20 -10.84 -13.80 38.67
C SER A 20 -11.16 -12.35 38.33
N SER A 21 -10.17 -11.45 38.38
CA SER A 21 -10.36 -10.05 37.97
C SER A 21 -10.67 -9.94 36.48
N TYR A 22 -9.97 -10.70 35.63
CA TYR A 22 -10.27 -10.75 34.20
C TYR A 22 -11.72 -11.18 33.95
N LYS A 23 -12.16 -12.28 34.58
CA LYS A 23 -13.51 -12.80 34.38
C LYS A 23 -14.62 -11.86 34.91
N LEU A 24 -14.40 -11.19 36.03
CA LEU A 24 -15.41 -10.29 36.61
C LEU A 24 -15.52 -8.94 35.89
N PHE A 25 -14.43 -8.42 35.34
CA PHE A 25 -14.41 -7.08 34.76
C PHE A 25 -14.50 -7.04 33.23
N PHE A 26 -13.98 -8.07 32.54
CA PHE A 26 -13.84 -8.06 31.08
C PHE A 26 -14.73 -9.08 30.37
N ASP A 27 -15.18 -10.13 31.06
CA ASP A 27 -16.06 -11.18 30.52
C ASP A 27 -17.54 -10.83 30.73
N ARG A 28 -17.92 -9.59 30.40
CA ARG A 28 -19.34 -9.23 30.26
C ARG A 28 -19.79 -9.79 28.91
N ASP A 29 -20.70 -10.77 28.93
CA ASP A 29 -21.42 -11.21 27.74
C ASP A 29 -22.02 -9.98 27.06
N GLN A 30 -21.34 -9.50 26.02
CA GLN A 30 -21.91 -8.52 25.12
C GLN A 30 -23.01 -9.27 24.38
N VAL A 31 -24.24 -9.17 24.89
CA VAL A 31 -25.42 -9.51 24.11
C VAL A 31 -25.45 -8.49 22.98
N VAL A 32 -24.73 -8.80 21.90
CA VAL A 32 -24.88 -8.14 20.62
C VAL A 32 -26.28 -8.49 20.18
N THR A 33 -27.24 -7.65 20.58
CA THR A 33 -28.54 -7.62 19.93
C THR A 33 -28.24 -7.12 18.52
N THR A 34 -28.03 -8.05 17.61
CA THR A 34 -28.01 -7.75 16.18
C THR A 34 -29.43 -7.34 15.84
N THR A 35 -29.75 -6.06 16.04
CA THR A 35 -30.92 -5.46 15.42
C THR A 35 -30.63 -5.48 13.93
N SER A 36 -31.06 -6.54 13.28
CA SER A 36 -31.20 -6.62 11.83
C SER A 36 -32.28 -5.61 11.43
N SER A 37 -31.94 -4.33 11.46
CA SER A 37 -32.65 -3.33 10.68
C SER A 37 -32.43 -3.75 9.22
N GLY A 38 -33.44 -4.40 8.65
CA GLY A 38 -33.55 -4.67 7.23
C GLY A 38 -33.64 -3.34 6.48
N GLN A 39 -32.53 -2.62 6.41
CA GLN A 39 -32.36 -1.45 5.59
C GLN A 39 -32.04 -1.99 4.21
N SER A 40 -33.09 -2.20 3.42
CA SER A 40 -32.99 -2.41 1.99
C SER A 40 -32.31 -1.18 1.38
N THR A 41 -30.99 -1.16 1.36
CA THR A 41 -30.25 -0.24 0.50
C THR A 41 -30.75 -0.50 -0.91
N PRO A 42 -31.15 0.52 -1.69
CA PRO A 42 -31.39 0.34 -3.11
C PRO A 42 -30.05 -0.06 -3.73
N PHE A 43 -29.80 -1.36 -3.83
CA PHE A 43 -28.72 -1.86 -4.65
C PHE A 43 -29.17 -1.63 -6.09
N LEU A 44 -28.38 -0.91 -6.87
CA LEU A 44 -28.51 -0.95 -8.31
C LEU A 44 -28.13 -2.37 -8.72
N GLN A 45 -29.14 -3.17 -9.05
CA GLN A 45 -28.94 -4.46 -9.67
C GLN A 45 -28.28 -4.17 -11.03
N THR A 46 -26.96 -4.28 -11.12
CA THR A 46 -26.28 -4.26 -12.41
C THR A 46 -26.71 -5.53 -13.13
N SER A 47 -27.75 -5.42 -13.94
CA SER A 47 -28.13 -6.47 -14.85
C SER A 47 -26.97 -6.60 -15.84
N ASN A 48 -26.04 -7.52 -15.58
CA ASN A 48 -25.35 -8.21 -16.67
C ASN A 48 -26.40 -9.07 -17.38
N THR A 49 -27.35 -8.42 -18.05
CA THR A 49 -28.06 -9.07 -19.15
C THR A 49 -26.96 -9.47 -20.10
N GLY A 50 -26.70 -10.78 -20.19
CA GLY A 50 -25.91 -11.36 -21.27
C GLY A 50 -26.36 -10.67 -22.55
N LEU A 51 -25.39 -10.02 -23.19
CA LEU A 51 -25.55 -9.02 -24.22
C LEU A 51 -26.10 -9.65 -25.50
N THR A 52 -27.35 -10.12 -25.49
CA THR A 52 -28.09 -10.54 -26.66
C THR A 52 -28.90 -9.34 -27.12
N THR A 53 -28.21 -8.32 -27.63
CA THR A 53 -28.86 -7.16 -28.26
C THR A 53 -27.99 -6.72 -29.42
N THR A 54 -28.42 -7.16 -30.61
CA THR A 54 -28.27 -6.54 -31.92
C THR A 54 -26.96 -5.76 -32.19
N ASN A 55 -26.26 -6.16 -33.25
CA ASN A 55 -25.03 -5.61 -33.83
C ASN A 55 -24.89 -4.06 -33.93
N ALA A 56 -25.90 -3.26 -33.56
CA ALA A 56 -25.89 -1.81 -33.56
C ALA A 56 -25.42 -1.17 -32.22
N LEU A 57 -25.48 -1.88 -31.08
CA LEU A 57 -24.99 -1.36 -29.79
C LEU A 57 -23.53 -1.74 -29.49
N LEU A 58 -23.08 -2.91 -30.00
CA LEU A 58 -21.69 -3.37 -29.94
C LEU A 58 -20.74 -2.54 -30.82
N ALA A 59 -21.26 -1.83 -31.82
CA ALA A 59 -20.45 -0.94 -32.66
C ALA A 59 -20.00 0.34 -31.92
N ASN A 60 -20.63 0.66 -30.77
CA ASN A 60 -20.45 1.93 -30.05
C ASN A 60 -19.96 1.75 -28.61
N THR A 61 -19.68 0.54 -28.15
CA THR A 61 -18.98 0.34 -26.88
C THR A 61 -17.47 0.46 -27.11
N PRO A 62 -16.78 1.44 -26.50
CA PRO A 62 -15.34 1.55 -26.64
C PRO A 62 -14.69 0.26 -26.13
N GLU A 63 -13.94 -0.41 -27.00
CA GLU A 63 -13.18 -1.59 -26.65
C GLU A 63 -11.95 -1.16 -25.83
N LEU A 64 -12.02 -1.37 -24.51
CA LEU A 64 -10.92 -1.00 -23.60
C LEU A 64 -9.69 -1.89 -23.73
N THR A 65 -9.83 -3.09 -24.32
CA THR A 65 -8.73 -4.03 -24.56
C THR A 65 -7.64 -3.38 -25.40
N THR A 66 -8.02 -2.78 -26.55
CA THR A 66 -7.07 -2.12 -27.45
C THR A 66 -6.37 -0.92 -26.80
N ALA A 67 -7.08 -0.17 -25.96
CA ALA A 67 -6.49 0.97 -25.23
C ALA A 67 -5.55 0.49 -24.11
N ALA A 68 -5.93 -0.56 -23.39
CA ALA A 68 -5.12 -1.15 -22.32
C ALA A 68 -3.82 -1.76 -22.88
N ASP A 69 -3.90 -2.53 -23.96
CA ASP A 69 -2.74 -3.15 -24.62
C ASP A 69 -1.71 -2.11 -25.06
N LYS A 70 -2.17 -0.92 -25.50
CA LYS A 70 -1.27 0.20 -25.85
C LYS A 70 -0.70 0.91 -24.64
N ALA A 71 -1.48 1.07 -23.56
CA ALA A 71 -1.06 1.84 -22.39
C ALA A 71 -0.15 1.05 -21.44
N VAL A 72 -0.37 -0.26 -21.28
CA VAL A 72 0.24 -1.07 -20.22
C VAL A 72 1.76 -1.06 -20.23
N HIS A 73 2.38 -0.93 -21.41
CA HIS A 73 3.84 -0.91 -21.54
C HIS A 73 4.47 0.43 -21.17
N SER A 74 3.71 1.53 -21.22
CA SER A 74 4.18 2.88 -20.86
C SER A 74 4.02 3.22 -19.38
N VAL A 75 3.23 2.44 -18.65
CA VAL A 75 2.98 2.65 -17.21
C VAL A 75 4.02 1.91 -16.40
N VAL A 76 4.62 2.61 -15.44
CA VAL A 76 5.71 2.08 -14.59
C VAL A 76 5.37 2.19 -13.11
N HIS A 77 6.01 1.34 -12.31
CA HIS A 77 5.97 1.41 -10.86
C HIS A 77 7.07 2.32 -10.35
N VAL A 78 6.73 3.25 -9.46
CA VAL A 78 7.67 4.18 -8.83
C VAL A 78 7.86 3.78 -7.39
N LYS A 79 9.08 3.38 -7.02
CA LYS A 79 9.46 3.06 -5.65
C LYS A 79 10.32 4.19 -5.09
N ASN A 80 9.86 4.79 -4.01
CA ASN A 80 10.59 5.79 -3.23
C ASN A 80 11.15 5.12 -1.98
N THR A 81 12.45 5.27 -1.71
CA THR A 81 13.03 4.90 -0.42
C THR A 81 13.52 6.16 0.28
N ALA A 82 12.86 6.51 1.38
CA ALA A 82 13.22 7.62 2.26
C ALA A 82 13.87 7.09 3.55
N VAL A 83 14.75 7.87 4.15
CA VAL A 83 15.35 7.54 5.45
C VAL A 83 14.71 8.43 6.50
N VAL A 84 13.90 7.83 7.37
CA VAL A 84 13.21 8.54 8.45
C VAL A 84 13.81 8.21 9.81
N SER A 85 13.81 9.19 10.70
CA SER A 85 14.12 8.95 12.11
C SER A 85 12.94 8.29 12.80
N ALA A 86 13.14 7.07 13.26
CA ALA A 86 12.12 6.33 13.98
C ALA A 86 12.19 6.59 15.50
N PRO A 87 11.04 6.60 16.20
CA PRO A 87 11.02 6.60 17.66
C PRO A 87 11.60 5.29 18.20
N MET A 88 12.17 5.36 19.41
CA MET A 88 12.82 4.22 20.06
C MET A 88 11.80 3.10 20.32
N THR A 89 12.10 1.90 19.84
CA THR A 89 11.31 0.69 20.14
C THR A 89 11.92 -0.09 21.30
N LEU A 90 11.13 -1.01 21.88
CA LEU A 90 11.62 -1.94 22.90
C LEU A 90 12.79 -2.79 22.35
N GLU A 91 12.75 -3.13 21.07
CA GLU A 91 13.82 -3.86 20.37
C GLU A 91 15.14 -3.06 20.33
N ASP A 92 15.07 -1.75 20.02
CA ASP A 92 16.25 -0.87 20.03
C ASP A 92 16.91 -0.80 21.43
N PHE A 93 16.13 -0.99 22.50
CA PHE A 93 16.63 -1.03 23.88
C PHE A 93 17.40 -2.32 24.19
N PHE A 94 16.99 -3.46 23.63
CA PHE A 94 17.65 -4.75 23.87
C PHE A 94 18.84 -5.04 22.94
N TYR A 95 18.82 -4.52 21.71
CA TYR A 95 19.80 -4.88 20.66
C TYR A 95 20.68 -3.71 20.17
N GLY A 96 20.51 -2.51 20.72
CA GLY A 96 21.25 -1.32 20.31
C GLY A 96 20.51 -0.49 19.26
N ARG A 97 20.82 0.81 19.21
CA ARG A 97 20.02 1.79 18.45
C ARG A 97 20.31 1.75 16.95
N GLN A 98 19.30 1.43 16.14
CA GLN A 98 19.23 1.87 14.74
C GLN A 98 18.28 3.06 14.62
N SER A 99 18.83 4.28 14.65
CA SER A 99 18.05 5.52 14.62
C SER A 99 17.47 5.89 13.26
N GLN A 100 17.92 5.23 12.19
CA GLN A 100 17.46 5.45 10.83
C GLN A 100 16.80 4.18 10.32
N ARG A 101 15.53 4.29 9.95
CA ARG A 101 14.78 3.22 9.29
C ARG A 101 14.45 3.67 7.87
N ALA A 102 14.58 2.74 6.92
CA ALA A 102 14.11 2.96 5.57
C ALA A 102 12.58 2.91 5.57
N GLN A 103 11.95 3.95 5.04
CA GLN A 103 10.53 4.00 4.73
C GLN A 103 10.38 3.90 3.22
N VAL A 104 9.57 2.95 2.77
CA VAL A 104 9.31 2.75 1.34
C VAL A 104 7.96 3.34 0.98
N GLY A 105 7.96 4.24 0.00
CA GLY A 105 6.78 4.75 -0.70
C GLY A 105 6.60 4.06 -2.04
N THR A 106 5.35 3.94 -2.48
CA THR A 106 4.96 3.33 -3.75
C THR A 106 4.07 4.32 -4.51
N GLY A 107 4.30 4.43 -5.82
CA GLY A 107 3.44 5.15 -6.74
C GLY A 107 3.53 4.59 -8.15
N SER A 108 2.99 5.35 -9.11
CA SER A 108 3.02 5.02 -10.53
C SER A 108 3.59 6.18 -11.33
N GLY A 109 4.06 5.87 -12.52
CA GLY A 109 4.52 6.88 -13.48
C GLY A 109 4.16 6.47 -14.90
N VAL A 110 4.34 7.40 -15.84
CA VAL A 110 4.13 7.18 -17.27
C VAL A 110 5.36 7.62 -18.03
N ILE A 111 5.89 6.74 -18.89
CA ILE A 111 6.98 7.05 -19.81
C ILE A 111 6.43 7.93 -20.94
N ILE A 112 7.04 9.11 -21.15
CA ILE A 112 6.59 10.10 -22.14
C ILE A 112 7.52 10.23 -23.34
N SER A 113 8.68 9.58 -23.30
CA SER A 113 9.69 9.68 -24.36
C SER A 113 10.54 8.40 -24.40
N PRO A 114 11.00 7.95 -25.59
CA PRO A 114 11.74 6.70 -25.76
C PRO A 114 13.10 6.68 -25.05
N ASP A 115 13.67 7.85 -24.78
CA ASP A 115 14.90 8.05 -24.01
C ASP A 115 14.72 7.91 -22.49
N GLY A 116 13.50 7.64 -21.99
CA GLY A 116 13.26 7.27 -20.59
C GLY A 116 12.87 8.43 -19.67
N TYR A 117 12.30 9.51 -20.21
CA TYR A 117 11.61 10.50 -19.37
C TYR A 117 10.27 9.96 -18.85
N ILE A 118 10.03 10.13 -17.55
CA ILE A 118 8.85 9.62 -16.85
C ILE A 118 8.18 10.75 -16.08
N ILE A 119 6.86 10.88 -16.22
CA ILE A 119 6.04 11.76 -15.38
C ILE A 119 5.45 10.96 -14.22
N THR A 120 5.51 11.54 -13.02
CA THR A 120 4.83 11.04 -11.82
C THR A 120 4.32 12.21 -10.97
N ASN A 121 3.70 11.91 -9.84
CA ASN A 121 3.29 12.92 -8.88
C ASN A 121 4.48 13.38 -8.02
N ASN A 122 4.53 14.69 -7.71
CA ASN A 122 5.58 15.24 -6.84
C ASN A 122 5.54 14.61 -5.44
N HIS A 123 4.35 14.42 -4.85
CA HIS A 123 4.22 13.81 -3.52
C HIS A 123 4.71 12.36 -3.45
N VAL A 124 4.82 11.65 -4.58
CA VAL A 124 5.34 10.27 -4.62
C VAL A 124 6.85 10.25 -4.40
N ILE A 125 7.55 11.27 -4.91
CA ILE A 125 9.02 11.35 -4.91
C ILE A 125 9.58 12.29 -3.84
N ASP A 126 8.72 12.98 -3.10
CA ASP A 126 9.13 13.95 -2.08
C ASP A 126 9.90 13.26 -0.94
N GLY A 127 10.97 13.91 -0.49
CA GLY A 127 11.86 13.39 0.56
C GLY A 127 12.58 12.07 0.22
N ALA A 128 12.53 11.61 -1.03
CA ALA A 128 13.19 10.39 -1.46
C ALA A 128 14.71 10.50 -1.34
N ARG A 129 15.35 9.48 -0.77
CA ARG A 129 16.81 9.32 -0.84
C ARG A 129 17.21 8.53 -2.09
N GLU A 130 16.37 7.60 -2.50
CA GLU A 130 16.58 6.72 -3.64
C GLU A 130 15.25 6.52 -4.36
N LEU A 131 15.29 6.61 -5.69
CA LEU A 131 14.16 6.42 -6.57
C LEU A 131 14.46 5.27 -7.52
N SER A 132 13.55 4.32 -7.58
CA SER A 132 13.68 3.14 -8.41
C SER A 132 12.41 2.94 -9.22
N ILE A 133 12.57 2.66 -10.51
CA ILE A 133 11.48 2.48 -11.46
C ILE A 133 11.46 1.03 -11.92
N THR A 134 10.31 0.38 -11.82
CA THR A 134 10.11 -0.96 -12.35
C THR A 134 9.15 -0.90 -13.54
N LEU A 135 9.61 -1.42 -14.68
CA LEU A 135 8.85 -1.49 -15.94
C LEU A 135 7.90 -2.71 -15.91
N ASN A 136 6.95 -2.73 -16.84
CA ASN A 136 6.01 -3.86 -16.99
C ASN A 136 6.70 -5.21 -17.27
N ASP A 137 7.92 -5.19 -17.83
CA ASP A 137 8.74 -6.39 -18.07
C ASP A 137 9.56 -6.83 -16.83
N ASN A 138 9.34 -6.20 -15.66
CA ASN A 138 10.06 -6.38 -14.40
C ASN A 138 11.52 -5.92 -14.39
N ARG A 139 12.02 -5.23 -15.43
CA ARG A 139 13.31 -4.55 -15.35
C ARG A 139 13.20 -3.38 -14.36
N THR A 140 14.24 -3.19 -13.56
CA THR A 140 14.30 -2.13 -12.54
C THR A 140 15.50 -1.25 -12.80
N PHE A 141 15.29 0.07 -12.76
CA PHE A 141 16.30 1.09 -13.03
C PHE A 141 16.32 2.10 -11.89
N ASP A 142 17.50 2.65 -11.62
CA ASP A 142 17.63 3.82 -10.77
C ASP A 142 17.18 5.06 -11.55
N ALA A 143 16.41 5.92 -10.90
CA ALA A 143 15.89 7.13 -11.52
C ALA A 143 16.52 8.40 -10.94
N GLU A 144 16.84 9.33 -11.84
CA GLU A 144 17.25 10.67 -11.49
C GLU A 144 16.06 11.63 -11.51
N LEU A 145 16.00 12.52 -10.52
CA LEU A 145 15.03 13.60 -10.49
C LEU A 145 15.50 14.76 -11.37
N ILE A 146 14.79 15.02 -12.47
CA ILE A 146 15.11 16.12 -13.40
C ILE A 146 14.47 17.43 -12.94
N GLY A 147 13.25 17.38 -12.41
CA GLY A 147 12.57 18.55 -11.90
C GLY A 147 11.21 18.25 -11.28
N THR A 148 10.71 19.19 -10.48
CA THR A 148 9.40 19.11 -9.84
C THR A 148 8.63 20.41 -9.96
N ASP A 149 7.30 20.31 -9.97
CA ASP A 149 6.37 21.41 -9.79
C ASP A 149 5.41 21.09 -8.63
N PRO A 150 5.69 21.59 -7.42
CA PRO A 150 4.83 21.39 -6.25
C PRO A 150 3.42 21.99 -6.39
N LYS A 151 3.20 22.97 -7.28
CA LYS A 151 1.88 23.62 -7.44
C LYS A 151 0.89 22.74 -8.18
N THR A 152 1.38 21.97 -9.15
CA THR A 152 0.57 21.03 -9.94
C THR A 152 0.73 19.58 -9.49
N ASP A 153 1.58 19.35 -8.49
CA ASP A 153 1.93 18.02 -7.97
C ASP A 153 2.53 17.11 -9.06
N ILE A 154 3.41 17.66 -9.90
CA ILE A 154 4.06 16.93 -11.01
C ILE A 154 5.56 16.82 -10.75
N ALA A 155 6.15 15.68 -11.10
CA ALA A 155 7.59 15.47 -11.14
C ALA A 155 8.02 14.80 -12.45
N LEU A 156 9.20 15.17 -12.93
CA LEU A 156 9.85 14.59 -14.09
C LEU A 156 11.08 13.80 -13.64
N LEU A 157 11.10 12.52 -13.97
CA LEU A 157 12.20 11.60 -13.70
C LEU A 157 12.86 11.17 -15.02
N LYS A 158 14.11 10.70 -14.93
CA LYS A 158 14.86 10.09 -16.02
C LYS A 158 15.44 8.76 -15.59
N ILE A 159 15.32 7.75 -16.45
CA ILE A 159 16.03 6.47 -16.33
C ILE A 159 16.93 6.27 -17.54
N ASP A 160 18.05 5.57 -17.35
CA ASP A 160 18.95 5.20 -18.43
C ASP A 160 18.75 3.74 -18.79
N ALA A 161 18.10 3.50 -19.93
CA ALA A 161 17.91 2.19 -20.53
C ALA A 161 18.76 2.08 -21.81
N ASP A 162 19.29 0.88 -22.08
CA ASP A 162 20.10 0.62 -23.27
C ASP A 162 19.28 0.56 -24.57
N ASP A 163 17.97 0.31 -24.44
CA ASP A 163 17.03 0.15 -25.56
C ASP A 163 15.93 1.23 -25.51
N ASP A 164 15.33 1.52 -26.67
CA ASP A 164 14.17 2.41 -26.78
C ASP A 164 12.99 1.90 -25.94
N LEU A 165 12.44 2.78 -25.10
CA LEU A 165 11.33 2.43 -24.22
C LEU A 165 9.96 2.69 -24.87
N PRO A 166 8.94 1.85 -24.58
CA PRO A 166 7.57 2.14 -24.93
C PRO A 166 7.07 3.37 -24.16
N TYR A 167 6.49 4.34 -24.88
CA TYR A 167 6.05 5.62 -24.33
C TYR A 167 4.61 5.96 -24.75
N ALA A 168 3.96 6.83 -23.97
CA ALA A 168 2.64 7.38 -24.28
C ALA A 168 2.78 8.87 -24.64
N THR A 169 2.20 9.27 -25.78
CA THR A 169 2.07 10.66 -26.23
C THR A 169 0.75 10.85 -26.95
#